data_AF-A0A657PLN2-F1
#
_entry.id   AF-A0A657PLN2-F1
#
_cell.length_a   1.000
_cell.length_b   1.000
_cell.length_c   1.000
_cell.angle_alpha   90.00
_cell.angle_beta   90.00
_cell.angle_gamma   90.00
#
_symmetry.space_group_name_H-M   'P 1'
#
loop_
_entity.id
_entity.type
_entity.pdbx_description
1 polymer ?
#
loop_
_entity_poly.entity_id
_entity_poly.type
_entity_poly.pdbx_seq_one_letter_code
_entity_poly.pdbx_strand_id
1 'polypeptide(L)'
;MHHWLALLLLCLAARAGAAYTPLTTQQVADQVYALIGETGPRSAQNHALNNNLAFIVTPQGVILVDTGATPRAARLIEAAIAQVTNQPIRWVINTGSQDHRWLGNSYFAERGAQLLALERTVRVQR
;
A
#
# COMPACT_ATOMS: atom_id res chain seq x y z
N MET A 1 49.58 6.86 -16.20
CA MET A 1 48.30 7.47 -16.64
C MET A 1 47.10 6.51 -16.52
N HIS A 2 47.14 5.50 -15.64
CA HIS A 2 46.10 4.46 -15.54
C HIS A 2 45.21 4.55 -14.29
N HIS A 3 45.55 5.41 -13.33
CA HIS A 3 44.73 5.61 -12.12
C HIS A 3 43.47 6.43 -12.36
N TRP A 4 43.43 7.23 -13.44
CA TRP A 4 42.30 8.09 -13.78
C TRP A 4 41.13 7.31 -14.42
N LEU A 5 41.40 6.21 -15.12
CA LEU A 5 40.36 5.37 -15.73
C LEU A 5 39.59 4.52 -14.69
N ALA A 6 40.24 4.11 -13.60
CA ALA A 6 39.59 3.33 -12.54
C ALA A 6 38.57 4.17 -11.74
N LEU A 7 38.82 5.47 -11.56
CA LEU A 7 37.89 6.41 -10.91
C LEU A 7 36.67 6.73 -11.79
N LEU A 8 36.82 6.74 -13.11
CA LEU A 8 35.70 6.95 -14.06
C LEU A 8 34.74 5.75 -14.11
N LEU A 9 35.24 4.52 -13.95
CA LEU A 9 34.40 3.30 -13.90
C LEU A 9 33.66 3.14 -12.57
N LEU A 10 34.18 3.68 -11.47
CA LEU A 10 33.49 3.64 -10.16
C LEU A 10 32.31 4.63 -10.08
N CYS A 11 32.35 5.73 -10.84
CA CYS A 11 31.26 6.73 -10.86
C CYS A 11 30.04 6.30 -11.71
N LEU A 12 30.17 5.33 -12.63
CA LEU A 12 29.04 4.87 -13.45
C LEU A 12 28.16 3.80 -12.77
N ALA A 13 28.60 3.19 -11.67
CA ALA A 13 27.89 2.08 -11.04
C ALA A 13 26.79 2.50 -10.06
N ALA A 14 26.70 3.78 -9.69
CA ALA A 14 25.76 4.27 -8.66
C ALA A 14 24.58 5.05 -9.26
N ARG A 15 23.84 4.43 -10.19
CA ARG A 15 22.44 4.78 -10.43
C ARG A 15 21.58 3.55 -10.23
N ALA A 16 21.51 3.09 -8.97
CA ALA A 16 20.35 2.34 -8.54
C ALA A 16 19.15 3.28 -8.72
N GLY A 17 18.33 3.04 -9.74
CA GLY A 17 17.09 3.79 -9.93
C GLY A 17 16.30 3.72 -8.63
N ALA A 18 15.85 4.88 -8.14
CA ALA A 18 15.00 4.92 -6.95
C ALA A 18 13.85 3.93 -7.14
N ALA A 19 13.65 3.05 -6.15
CA ALA A 19 12.55 2.09 -6.21
C ALA A 19 11.24 2.87 -6.34
N TYR A 20 10.52 2.61 -7.43
CA TYR A 20 9.22 3.23 -7.66
C TYR A 20 8.29 2.87 -6.51
N THR A 21 7.81 3.89 -5.80
CA THR A 21 6.95 3.74 -4.62
C THR A 21 5.58 4.31 -4.96
N PRO A 22 4.57 3.46 -5.25
CA PRO A 22 3.26 3.92 -5.71
C PRO A 22 2.39 4.54 -4.60
N LEU A 23 2.85 4.53 -3.35
CA LEU A 23 2.12 5.05 -2.20
C LEU A 23 3.03 5.97 -1.37
N THR A 24 2.54 7.16 -1.06
CA THR A 24 3.15 8.01 -0.05
C THR A 24 2.41 7.86 1.27
N THR A 25 3.11 7.42 2.32
CA THR A 25 2.55 7.36 3.67
C THR A 25 2.63 8.74 4.31
N GLN A 26 1.49 9.30 4.69
CA GLN A 26 1.39 10.59 5.36
C GLN A 26 0.67 10.45 6.69
N GLN A 27 1.30 10.87 7.79
CA GLN A 27 0.63 10.99 9.07
C GLN A 27 -0.31 12.20 9.05
N VAL A 28 -1.59 11.99 9.36
CA VAL A 28 -2.62 13.04 9.36
C VAL A 28 -3.13 13.39 10.76
N ALA A 29 -2.94 12.48 11.72
CA ALA A 29 -3.12 12.72 13.15
C ALA A 29 -2.28 11.71 13.94
N ASP A 30 -2.29 11.81 15.28
CA ASP A 30 -1.64 10.81 16.12
C ASP A 30 -2.15 9.41 15.78
N GLN A 31 -1.24 8.49 15.45
CA GLN A 31 -1.53 7.11 15.05
C GLN A 31 -2.47 6.90 13.84
N VAL A 32 -2.78 7.96 13.07
CA VAL A 32 -3.66 7.92 11.89
C VAL A 32 -2.88 8.36 10.65
N TYR A 33 -2.92 7.53 9.61
CA TYR A 33 -2.10 7.69 8.41
C TYR A 33 -2.95 7.53 7.16
N ALA A 34 -2.69 8.38 6.17
CA ALA A 34 -3.15 8.21 4.80
C ALA A 34 -2.06 7.52 3.97
N LEU A 35 -2.47 6.65 3.06
CA LEU A 35 -1.65 6.13 1.98
C LEU A 35 -2.11 6.80 0.69
N ILE A 36 -1.33 7.76 0.21
CA ILE A 36 -1.66 8.59 -0.95
C ILE A 36 -1.17 7.88 -2.22
N GLY A 37 -2.11 7.42 -3.04
CA GLY A 37 -1.83 6.84 -4.34
C GLY A 37 -1.68 7.90 -5.44
N GLU A 38 -1.33 7.45 -6.64
CA GLU A 38 -1.15 8.35 -7.78
C GLU A 38 -2.49 8.92 -8.29
N THR A 39 -2.46 10.10 -8.90
CA THR A 39 -3.63 10.68 -9.57
C THR A 39 -3.79 10.19 -11.02
N GLY A 40 -2.79 9.51 -11.56
CA GLY A 40 -2.78 8.99 -12.92
C GLY A 40 -3.75 7.82 -13.14
N PRO A 41 -3.86 7.33 -14.39
CA PRO A 41 -4.61 6.12 -14.67
C PRO A 41 -3.97 4.91 -13.97
N ARG A 42 -4.78 3.87 -13.75
CA ARG A 42 -4.25 2.58 -13.32
C ARG A 42 -3.33 2.02 -14.39
N SER A 43 -2.22 1.46 -13.93
CA SER A 43 -1.22 0.82 -14.79
C SER A 43 -0.68 -0.42 -14.11
N ALA A 44 0.01 -1.27 -14.88
CA ALA A 44 0.76 -2.37 -14.32
C ALA A 44 1.85 -1.89 -13.34
N GLN A 45 2.43 -0.72 -13.60
CA GLN A 45 3.51 -0.12 -12.82
C GLN A 45 3.01 0.35 -11.45
N ASN A 46 1.89 1.06 -11.38
CA ASN A 46 1.28 1.47 -10.11
C ASN A 46 0.43 0.38 -9.45
N HIS A 47 0.36 -0.81 -10.05
CA HIS A 47 -0.43 -1.94 -9.56
C HIS A 47 -1.90 -1.58 -9.28
N ALA A 48 -2.45 -0.63 -10.05
CA ALA A 48 -3.77 -0.04 -9.88
C ALA A 48 -3.98 0.78 -8.59
N LEU A 49 -2.91 1.22 -7.92
CA LEU A 49 -2.94 2.12 -6.76
C LEU A 49 -3.05 3.58 -7.20
N ASN A 50 -4.21 3.95 -7.73
CA ASN A 50 -4.54 5.34 -8.07
C ASN A 50 -5.62 5.94 -7.16
N ASN A 51 -5.62 5.50 -5.91
CA ASN A 51 -6.60 5.88 -4.90
C ASN A 51 -5.90 6.13 -3.57
N ASN A 52 -6.55 6.89 -2.70
CA ASN A 52 -6.12 7.02 -1.32
C ASN A 52 -6.69 5.89 -0.47
N LEU A 53 -5.88 5.43 0.47
CA LEU A 53 -6.27 4.49 1.53
C LEU A 53 -5.89 5.12 2.89
N ALA A 54 -6.23 4.44 3.97
CA ALA A 54 -5.80 4.88 5.30
C ALA A 54 -5.56 3.69 6.22
N PHE A 55 -4.78 3.92 7.27
CA PHE A 55 -4.69 2.98 8.38
C PHE A 55 -4.56 3.69 9.71
N ILE A 56 -5.02 3.01 10.76
CA ILE A 56 -5.00 3.49 12.13
C ILE A 56 -4.27 2.45 12.98
N VAL A 57 -3.27 2.90 13.74
CA VAL A 57 -2.51 2.05 14.66
C VAL A 57 -3.18 2.11 16.04
N THR A 58 -3.72 1.00 16.51
CA THR A 58 -4.31 0.88 17.86
C THR A 58 -3.40 0.05 18.76
N PRO A 59 -3.65 -0.04 20.08
CA PRO A 59 -2.92 -0.99 20.94
C PRO A 59 -3.20 -2.47 20.64
N GLN A 60 -4.28 -2.79 19.92
CA GLN A 60 -4.70 -4.17 19.64
C GLN A 60 -4.33 -4.63 18.22
N GLY A 61 -3.84 -3.73 17.36
CA GLY A 61 -3.57 -4.01 15.95
C GLY A 61 -3.88 -2.83 15.04
N VAL A 62 -3.66 -3.02 13.75
CA VAL A 62 -3.94 -2.03 12.72
C VAL A 62 -5.35 -2.22 12.16
N ILE A 63 -6.06 -1.10 12.00
CA ILE A 63 -7.28 -0.99 11.19
C ILE A 63 -6.85 -0.45 9.83
N LEU A 64 -7.08 -1.20 8.76
CA LEU A 64 -6.87 -0.79 7.38
C LEU A 64 -8.20 -0.34 6.76
N VAL A 65 -8.19 0.75 6.02
CA VAL A 65 -9.32 1.25 5.24
C VAL A 65 -9.03 1.02 3.75
N ASP A 66 -9.84 0.16 3.12
CA ASP A 66 -9.71 -0.33 1.75
C ASP A 66 -8.41 -1.14 1.47
N THR A 67 -8.40 -1.96 0.41
CA THR A 67 -7.32 -2.98 0.20
C THR A 67 -6.60 -2.92 -1.14
N GLY A 68 -6.93 -1.95 -2.00
CA GLY A 68 -6.45 -1.92 -3.37
C GLY A 68 -7.13 -2.94 -4.28
N ALA A 69 -6.80 -2.87 -5.57
CA ALA A 69 -7.43 -3.65 -6.65
C ALA A 69 -6.72 -4.97 -7.01
N THR A 70 -5.52 -5.23 -6.47
CA THR A 70 -4.71 -6.39 -6.86
C THR A 70 -3.98 -7.02 -5.67
N PRO A 71 -3.61 -8.31 -5.73
CA PRO A 71 -2.77 -8.93 -4.70
C PRO A 71 -1.41 -8.22 -4.52
N ARG A 72 -0.87 -7.64 -5.59
CA ARG A 72 0.38 -6.87 -5.52
C ARG A 72 0.18 -5.53 -4.83
N ALA A 73 -0.94 -4.84 -5.09
CA ALA A 73 -1.33 -3.63 -4.37
C ALA A 73 -1.47 -3.91 -2.87
N ALA A 74 -2.16 -4.99 -2.48
CA ALA A 74 -2.31 -5.38 -1.08
C ALA A 74 -0.96 -5.61 -0.38
N ARG A 75 0.01 -6.27 -1.05
CA ARG A 75 1.39 -6.42 -0.55
C ARG A 75 2.11 -5.08 -0.34
N LEU A 76 1.90 -4.13 -1.25
CA LEU A 76 2.54 -2.81 -1.15
C LEU A 76 1.92 -1.96 -0.05
N ILE A 77 0.62 -2.07 0.15
CA ILE A 77 -0.10 -1.46 1.29
C ILE A 77 0.45 -2.02 2.61
N GLU A 78 0.54 -3.34 2.75
CA GLU A 78 1.12 -3.98 3.94
C GLU A 78 2.58 -3.53 4.17
N ALA A 79 3.39 -3.50 3.12
CA ALA A 79 4.77 -3.03 3.21
C ALA A 79 4.88 -1.55 3.62
N ALA A 80 3.96 -0.69 3.17
CA ALA A 80 3.91 0.71 3.59
C ALA A 80 3.51 0.85 5.07
N ILE A 81 2.57 0.03 5.55
CA ILE A 81 2.17 -0.01 6.96
C ILE A 81 3.32 -0.52 7.83
N ALA A 82 4.07 -1.54 7.37
CA ALA A 82 5.20 -2.12 8.08
C ALA A 82 6.36 -1.13 8.31
N GLN A 83 6.45 -0.06 7.52
CA GLN A 83 7.41 1.02 7.76
C GLN A 83 7.04 1.89 8.98
N VAL A 84 5.78 1.84 9.42
CA VAL A 84 5.26 2.61 10.55
C VAL A 84 5.08 1.73 11.78
N THR A 85 4.62 0.49 11.61
CA THR A 85 4.37 -0.42 12.75
C THR A 85 4.50 -1.89 12.36
N ASN A 86 4.96 -2.71 13.32
CA ASN A 86 5.00 -4.17 13.19
C ASN A 86 3.73 -4.86 13.73
N GLN A 87 2.71 -4.07 14.13
CA GLN A 87 1.46 -4.63 14.62
C GLN A 87 0.66 -5.31 13.49
N PRO A 88 -0.05 -6.42 13.78
CA PRO A 88 -0.83 -7.11 12.77
C PRO A 88 -2.01 -6.26 12.30
N ILE A 89 -2.31 -6.32 11.01
CA ILE A 89 -3.56 -5.79 10.45
C ILE A 89 -4.68 -6.73 10.87
N ARG A 90 -5.52 -6.28 11.80
CA ARG A 90 -6.59 -7.10 12.39
C ARG A 90 -7.95 -6.83 11.79
N TRP A 91 -8.17 -5.62 11.29
CA TRP A 91 -9.45 -5.22 10.70
C TRP A 91 -9.22 -4.52 9.37
N VAL A 92 -10.08 -4.84 8.41
CA VAL A 92 -10.18 -4.15 7.12
C VAL A 92 -11.58 -3.57 7.03
N ILE A 93 -11.70 -2.28 6.75
CA ILE A 93 -12.97 -1.61 6.51
C ILE A 93 -13.03 -1.24 5.02
N ASN A 94 -13.95 -1.85 4.26
CA ASN A 94 -14.22 -1.45 2.88
C ASN A 94 -15.30 -0.38 2.86
N THR A 95 -14.96 0.76 2.27
CA THR A 95 -15.84 1.94 2.28
C THR A 95 -16.80 2.00 1.09
N GLY A 96 -16.62 1.13 0.09
CA GLY A 96 -17.48 1.06 -1.09
C GLY A 96 -17.23 -0.18 -1.95
N SER A 97 -18.03 -0.35 -3.01
CA SER A 97 -18.04 -1.56 -3.84
C SER A 97 -17.20 -1.49 -5.10
N GLN A 98 -16.57 -0.34 -5.36
CA GLN A 98 -15.60 -0.23 -6.44
C GLN A 98 -14.41 -1.15 -6.16
N ASP A 99 -13.97 -1.86 -7.20
CA ASP A 99 -12.88 -2.85 -7.19
C ASP A 99 -11.68 -2.53 -6.28
N HIS A 100 -11.12 -1.32 -6.39
CA HIS A 100 -9.94 -0.88 -5.63
C HIS A 100 -10.16 -0.77 -4.12
N ARG A 101 -11.41 -0.87 -3.67
CA ARG A 101 -11.73 -0.83 -2.25
C ARG A 101 -11.70 -2.19 -1.57
N TRP A 102 -11.81 -3.28 -2.34
CA TRP A 102 -12.06 -4.61 -1.75
C TRP A 102 -11.45 -5.81 -2.48
N LEU A 103 -10.99 -5.72 -3.73
CA LEU A 103 -10.45 -6.90 -4.43
C LEU A 103 -9.17 -7.45 -3.79
N GLY A 104 -8.44 -6.61 -3.04
CA GLY A 104 -7.32 -7.03 -2.19
C GLY A 104 -7.72 -7.74 -0.88
N ASN A 105 -9.00 -7.88 -0.57
CA ASN A 105 -9.48 -8.43 0.72
C ASN A 105 -8.92 -9.82 1.03
N SER A 106 -8.88 -10.72 0.05
CA SER A 106 -8.42 -12.10 0.26
C SER A 106 -7.01 -12.15 0.86
N TYR A 107 -6.12 -11.25 0.41
CA TYR A 107 -4.76 -11.14 0.92
C TYR A 107 -4.70 -10.95 2.44
N PHE A 108 -5.55 -10.07 2.96
CA PHE A 108 -5.60 -9.74 4.39
C PHE A 108 -6.41 -10.77 5.17
N ALA A 109 -7.50 -11.30 4.60
CA ALA A 109 -8.32 -12.34 5.22
C ALA A 109 -7.52 -13.64 5.44
N GLU A 110 -6.71 -14.06 4.47
CA GLU A 110 -5.79 -15.20 4.59
C GLU A 110 -4.75 -15.02 5.70
N ARG A 111 -4.50 -13.77 6.13
CA ARG A 111 -3.59 -13.40 7.23
C ARG A 111 -4.32 -13.15 8.55
N GLY A 112 -5.62 -13.47 8.62
CA GLY A 112 -6.42 -13.39 9.84
C GLY A 112 -7.10 -12.04 10.08
N ALA A 113 -7.10 -11.12 9.12
CA ALA A 113 -7.84 -9.87 9.26
C ALA A 113 -9.36 -10.11 9.13
N GLN A 114 -10.13 -9.51 10.03
CA GLN A 114 -11.58 -9.46 9.92
C GLN A 114 -11.98 -8.39 8.89
N LEU A 115 -12.81 -8.78 7.92
CA LEU A 115 -13.34 -7.88 6.91
C LEU A 115 -14.67 -7.26 7.39
N LEU A 116 -14.77 -5.94 7.28
CA LEU A 116 -15.92 -5.13 7.69
C LEU A 116 -16.37 -4.27 6.50
N ALA A 117 -17.66 -4.28 6.21
CA ALA A 117 -18.28 -3.42 5.21
C ALA A 117 -19.75 -3.21 5.57
N LEU A 118 -20.35 -2.13 5.07
CA LEU A 118 -21.81 -1.99 5.13
C LEU A 118 -22.46 -3.09 4.30
N GLU A 119 -23.56 -3.67 4.79
CA GLU A 119 -24.29 -4.72 4.08
C GLU A 119 -24.67 -4.31 2.64
N ARG A 120 -25.09 -3.05 2.46
CA ARG A 120 -25.41 -2.50 1.14
C ARG A 120 -24.22 -2.52 0.18
N THR A 121 -22.99 -2.36 0.68
CA THR A 121 -21.76 -2.42 -0.11
C THR A 121 -21.52 -3.84 -0.59
N VAL A 122 -21.63 -4.82 0.30
CA VAL A 122 -21.41 -6.24 -0.02
C VAL A 122 -22.35 -6.72 -1.13
N ARG A 123 -23.63 -6.29 -1.11
CA ARG A 123 -24.63 -6.67 -2.12
C ARG A 123 -24.27 -6.27 -3.56
N VAL A 124 -23.41 -5.27 -3.74
CA VAL A 124 -23.02 -4.75 -5.05
C VAL A 124 -21.54 -4.94 -5.38
N GLN A 125 -20.80 -5.72 -4.56
CA GLN A 125 -19.48 -6.23 -4.91
C GLN A 125 -19.67 -7.43 -5.85
N ARG A 126 -19.35 -7.26 -7.13
CA ARG A 126 -19.48 -8.27 -8.19
C ARG A 126 -18.23 -8.28 -9.05
#